data_AF-A0A534NLD2-F1
#
_entry.id   AF-A0A534NLD2-F1
#
_cell.length_a   1.000
_cell.length_b   1.000
_cell.length_c   1.000
_cell.angle_alpha   90.00
_cell.angle_beta   90.00
_cell.angle_gamma   90.00
#
_symmetry.space_group_name_H-M   'P 1'
#
loop_
_entity.id
_entity.type
_entity.pdbx_description
1 polymer ?
#
loop_
_entity_poly.entity_id
_entity_poly.type
_entity_poly.pdbx_seq_one_letter_code
_entity_poly.pdbx_strand_id
1 'polypeptide(L)' 'MIAHWIGIGIGPLVSYLTAWSLLGLQRIIMWEIPFLGMKVVLVRIAASFLFPLFAGWFSELLWSKWTEWHP' A
#
# COMPACT_ATOMS: atom_id res chain seq x y z
N MET A 1 7.20 14.74 -8.17
CA MET A 1 8.23 14.97 -9.21
C MET A 1 8.88 13.68 -9.72
N ILE A 2 9.23 12.69 -8.88
CA ILE A 2 9.91 11.45 -9.32
C ILE A 2 9.00 10.47 -10.11
N ALA A 3 7.72 10.33 -9.74
CA ALA A 3 6.79 9.40 -10.42
C ALA A 3 6.59 9.69 -11.92
N HIS A 4 6.70 10.96 -12.33
CA HIS A 4 6.51 11.37 -13.72
C HIS A 4 7.61 10.83 -14.65
N TRP A 5 8.83 10.60 -14.14
CA TRP A 5 9.95 10.10 -14.93
C TRP A 5 9.86 8.60 -15.25
N ILE A 6 9.10 7.86 -14.45
CA ILE A 6 8.93 6.40 -14.61
C ILE A 6 7.60 6.09 -15.33
N GLY A 7 6.80 7.12 -15.65
CA GLY A 7 5.49 6.96 -16.30
C GLY A 7 4.47 6.24 -15.43
N ILE A 8 4.73 6.09 -14.13
CA ILE A 8 3.85 5.37 -13.19
C ILE A 8 2.88 6.37 -12.56
N GLY A 9 1.59 6.09 -12.68
CA GLY A 9 0.53 6.84 -12.01
C GLY A 9 0.69 6.82 -10.48
N ILE A 10 0.20 7.85 -9.81
CA ILE A 10 0.35 7.97 -8.35
C ILE A 10 -0.43 6.86 -7.60
N GLY A 11 -1.55 6.39 -8.16
CA GLY A 11 -2.37 5.32 -7.60
C GLY A 11 -1.60 4.01 -7.41
N PRO A 12 -1.05 3.42 -8.48
CA PRO A 12 -0.22 2.23 -8.39
C PRO A 12 0.97 2.39 -7.46
N LEU A 13 1.62 3.55 -7.46
CA LEU A 13 2.78 3.84 -6.60
C LEU A 13 2.39 3.80 -5.12
N VAL A 14 1.32 4.51 -4.75
CA VAL A 14 0.85 4.57 -3.36
C VAL A 14 0.31 3.21 -2.92
N SER A 15 -0.45 2.52 -3.77
CA SER A 15 -0.91 1.15 -3.52
C SER A 15 0.27 0.22 -3.22
N TYR A 16 1.34 0.27 -4.03
CA TYR A 16 2.52 -0.55 -3.82
C TYR A 16 3.22 -0.24 -2.49
N LEU A 17 3.41 1.05 -2.17
CA LEU A 17 4.02 1.45 -0.90
C LEU A 17 3.18 1.00 0.30
N THR A 18 1.85 1.16 0.24
CA THR A 18 0.94 0.68 1.28
C THR A 18 0.98 -0.85 1.40
N ALA A 19 1.01 -1.58 0.29
CA ALA A 19 1.14 -3.03 0.28
C ALA A 19 2.46 -3.47 0.93
N TRP A 20 3.58 -2.82 0.61
CA TRP A 20 4.88 -3.14 1.22
C TRP A 20 4.90 -2.84 2.72
N SER A 21 4.34 -1.71 3.14
CA SER A 21 4.22 -1.33 4.54
C SER A 21 3.37 -2.32 5.33
N LEU A 22 2.29 -2.86 4.75
CA LEU A 22 1.41 -3.83 5.41
C LEU A 22 1.94 -5.26 5.30
N LEU A 23 2.26 -5.74 4.12
CA LEU A 23 2.50 -7.15 3.79
C LEU A 23 3.97 -7.51 3.59
N GLY A 24 4.90 -6.73 4.13
CA GLY A 24 6.34 -7.00 4.01
C GLY A 24 6.72 -8.43 4.43
N LEU A 25 6.90 -9.32 3.44
CA LEU A 25 7.08 -10.77 3.63
C LEU A 25 8.25 -11.09 4.56
N GLN A 26 9.36 -10.38 4.41
CA GLN A 26 10.52 -10.52 5.28
C GLN A 26 10.17 -10.31 6.76
N ARG A 27 9.36 -9.28 7.07
CA ARG A 27 8.97 -8.96 8.44
C ARG A 27 7.98 -9.98 8.98
N ILE A 28 7.06 -10.45 8.15
CA ILE A 28 6.10 -11.48 8.52
C ILE A 28 6.81 -12.77 8.90
N ILE A 29 7.76 -13.22 8.07
CA ILE A 29 8.47 -14.49 8.25
C ILE A 29 9.42 -14.42 9.46
N MET A 30 10.24 -13.36 9.54
CA MET A 30 11.26 -13.23 10.57
C MET A 30 10.68 -12.90 11.96
N TRP A 31 9.63 -12.08 12.01
CA TRP A 31 9.17 -11.47 13.26
C TRP A 31 7.74 -11.85 13.62
N GLU A 32 6.79 -11.75 12.69
CA GLU A 32 5.38 -11.90 13.06
C GLU A 32 5.00 -13.37 13.35
N ILE A 33 5.48 -14.32 12.55
CA ILE A 33 5.21 -15.75 12.76
C ILE A 33 5.77 -16.27 14.10
N PRO A 34 7.05 -16.03 14.46
CA PRO A 34 7.59 -16.52 15.73
C PRO A 34 7.00 -15.83 16.96
N PHE A 35 6.62 -14.55 16.87
CA PHE A 35 6.08 -13.82 18.03
C PHE A 35 4.57 -13.96 18.24
N LEU A 36 3.75 -13.84 17.18
CA LEU A 36 2.29 -13.83 17.28
C LEU A 36 1.65 -15.18 16.92
N GLY A 37 2.42 -16.08 16.32
CA GLY A 37 1.92 -17.36 15.80
C GLY A 37 1.15 -17.22 14.48
N MET A 38 1.07 -18.32 13.74
CA MET A 38 0.58 -18.32 12.36
C MET A 38 -0.90 -17.91 12.21
N LYS A 39 -1.75 -18.22 13.18
CA LYS A 39 -3.19 -17.90 13.13
C LYS A 39 -3.45 -16.40 13.09
N VAL A 40 -2.77 -15.63 13.94
CA VAL A 40 -2.93 -14.17 14.04
C VAL A 40 -2.40 -13.49 12.78
N VAL A 41 -1.25 -13.96 12.29
CA VAL A 41 -0.62 -13.47 11.05
C VAL A 41 -1.54 -13.65 9.84
N LEU A 42 -2.16 -14.82 9.69
CA LEU A 42 -3.07 -15.08 8.56
C LEU A 42 -4.31 -14.18 8.59
N VAL A 43 -4.93 -13.99 9.77
CA VAL A 43 -6.08 -13.08 9.91
C VAL A 43 -5.68 -11.65 9.55
N ARG A 44 -4.52 -11.20 10.01
CA ARG A 44 -3.96 -9.87 9.69
C ARG A 44 -3.74 -9.70 8.19
N ILE A 45 -3.12 -10.69 7.53
CA ILE A 45 -2.87 -10.64 6.08
C ILE A 45 -4.19 -10.56 5.33
N ALA A 46 -5.18 -11.39 5.68
CA ALA A 46 -6.50 -11.38 5.05
C ALA A 46 -7.21 -10.02 5.22
N ALA A 47 -7.19 -9.45 6.43
CA ALA A 47 -7.77 -8.13 6.69
C ALA A 47 -7.02 -7.01 5.96
N SER A 48 -5.69 -7.11 5.84
CA SER A 48 -4.84 -6.06 5.25
C SER A 48 -4.77 -6.10 3.73
N PHE A 49 -5.21 -7.18 3.08
CA PHE A 49 -5.06 -7.38 1.64
C PHE A 49 -5.86 -6.34 0.80
N LEU A 50 -7.01 -5.90 1.31
CA LEU A 50 -7.87 -4.93 0.63
C LEU A 50 -7.41 -3.47 0.79
N PHE A 51 -6.67 -3.14 1.85
CA PHE A 51 -6.26 -1.77 2.17
C PHE A 51 -5.38 -1.10 1.10
N PRO A 52 -4.37 -1.77 0.52
CA PRO A 52 -3.53 -1.18 -0.53
C PRO A 52 -4.33 -0.73 -1.76
N LEU A 53 -5.34 -1.51 -2.17
CA LEU A 53 -6.20 -1.19 -3.29
C LEU A 53 -7.00 0.09 -3.02
N PHE A 54 -7.59 0.20 -1.83
CA PHE A 54 -8.29 1.42 -1.42
C PHE A 54 -7.37 2.62 -1.31
N ALA A 55 -6.13 2.44 -0.82
CA ALA A 55 -5.15 3.51 -0.71
C ALA A 55 -4.74 4.06 -2.09
N GLY A 56 -4.52 3.17 -3.08
CA GLY A 56 -4.25 3.58 -4.46
C GLY A 56 -5.39 4.40 -5.05
N TRP A 57 -6.62 3.89 -4.97
CA TRP A 57 -7.79 4.60 -5.50
C TRP A 57 -8.02 5.95 -4.83
N PHE A 58 -7.91 6.02 -3.51
CA PHE A 58 -8.07 7.26 -2.77
C PHE A 58 -6.98 8.28 -3.12
N SER A 59 -5.76 7.82 -3.36
CA SER A 59 -4.65 8.69 -3.75
C SER A 59 -4.84 9.30 -5.14
N GLU A 60 -5.43 8.57 -6.11
CA GLU A 60 -5.75 9.13 -7.43
C GLU A 60 -6.85 10.19 -7.33
N LEU A 61 -7.87 9.95 -6.51
CA LEU A 61 -8.94 10.92 -6.29
C LEU A 61 -8.40 12.23 -5.69
N LEU A 62 -7.55 12.12 -4.66
CA LEU A 62 -6.90 13.28 -4.05
C LEU A 62 -5.98 13.99 -5.04
N TRP A 63 -5.23 13.24 -5.83
CA TRP A 63 -4.29 13.80 -6.79
C TRP A 63 -5.01 14.56 -7.92
N SER A 64 -6.12 14.02 -8.43
CA SER A 64 -6.96 14.70 -9.42
C SER A 64 -7.47 16.04 -8.89
N LYS A 65 -8.00 16.07 -7.67
CA LYS A 65 -8.46 17.32 -7.04
C LYS A 65 -7.34 18.32 -6.75
N TRP A 66 -6.16 17.84 -6.38
CA TRP A 66 -5.01 18.71 -6.10
C TRP A 66 -4.44 19.34 -7.37
N THR A 67 -4.46 18.60 -8.48
CA THR A 67 -3.99 19.07 -9.78
C THR A 67 -4.94 20.11 -10.39
N GLU A 68 -6.26 20.00 -10.19
CA GLU A 68 -7.23 21.02 -10.62
C GLU A 68 -7.05 22.38 -9.92
N TRP A 69 -6.47 22.40 -8.71
CA TRP A 69 -6.24 23.62 -7.94
C TRP A 69 -5.01 24.44 -8.38
N HIS A 70 -4.15 23.90 -9.24
CA HIS A 70 -2.96 24.58 -9.77
C HIS A 70 -2.91 24.45 -11.30
N PRO A 71 -3.68 25.28 -12.04
CA PRO A 71 -3.52 25.42 -13.49
C PRO A 71 -2.16 26.01 -13.88
#